data_AF-A0A7X6X893-F1
#
_entry.id   AF-A0A7X6X893-F1
#
_cell.length_a   1.000
_cell.length_b   1.000
_cell.length_c   1.000
_cell.angle_alpha   90.00
_cell.angle_beta   90.00
_cell.angle_gamma   90.00
#
_symmetry.space_group_name_H-M   'P 1'
#
loop_
_entity.id
_entity.type
_entity.pdbx_description
1 polymer ?
#
loop_
_entity_poly.entity_id
_entity_poly.type
_entity_poly.pdbx_seq_one_letter_code
_entity_poly.pdbx_strand_id
1 'polypeptide(L)'
;YSVTVAQGVESFTVNASAYLSSCSIKGRGVYNLEHGENTIKVQAVSERGDVRDYYLTVTRSGEPGDPADKPEANMTSNTLNVESPYVSNADPKEGKNTVEYLAENLKLPEGYRLVVSVDGKTVTSGIVGTGAKLSLFYKEETESTLDYYLLIYGDVSGDGLINSHDTMAVYRQILGITNPSSLEKLAMDVTGDGKVNSHDTMAIYRNILGVTLIDQSQ
;
A
#
# COMPACT_ATOMS: atom_id res chain seq x y z
N TYR A 1 -29.09 -11.19 -19.56
CA TYR A 1 -27.81 -11.81 -19.99
C TYR A 1 -26.74 -11.34 -19.05
N SER A 2 -25.76 -12.18 -18.68
CA SER A 2 -24.64 -11.76 -17.82
C SER A 2 -23.29 -12.16 -18.40
N VAL A 3 -22.27 -11.34 -18.19
CA VAL A 3 -20.88 -11.61 -18.59
C VAL A 3 -19.90 -10.97 -17.60
N THR A 4 -18.79 -11.64 -17.35
CA THR A 4 -17.69 -11.12 -16.52
C THR A 4 -16.50 -10.81 -17.41
N VAL A 5 -15.85 -9.66 -17.20
CA VAL A 5 -14.69 -9.20 -17.96
C VAL A 5 -13.54 -8.81 -17.02
N ALA A 6 -12.30 -8.93 -17.51
CA ALA A 6 -11.11 -8.60 -16.75
C ALA A 6 -11.04 -7.09 -16.43
N GLN A 7 -10.24 -6.72 -15.42
CA GLN A 7 -10.14 -5.35 -14.93
C GLN A 7 -9.68 -4.34 -15.99
N GLY A 8 -8.89 -4.75 -16.98
CA GLY A 8 -8.40 -3.88 -18.06
C GLY A 8 -9.38 -3.65 -19.21
N VAL A 9 -10.61 -4.18 -19.14
CA VAL A 9 -11.62 -3.98 -20.20
C VAL A 9 -12.46 -2.74 -19.87
N GLU A 10 -12.20 -1.65 -20.57
CA GLU A 10 -12.83 -0.34 -20.31
C GLU A 10 -14.18 -0.14 -21.00
N SER A 11 -14.45 -0.86 -22.09
CA SER A 11 -15.66 -0.68 -22.88
C SER A 11 -16.28 -1.99 -23.34
N PHE A 12 -17.59 -1.97 -23.53
CA PHE A 12 -18.39 -3.10 -23.96
C PHE A 12 -19.25 -2.71 -25.16
N THR A 13 -19.13 -3.45 -26.26
CA THR A 13 -19.94 -3.23 -27.46
C THR A 13 -21.18 -4.11 -27.44
N VAL A 14 -22.36 -3.48 -27.44
CA VAL A 14 -23.64 -4.18 -27.52
C VAL A 14 -24.12 -4.24 -28.96
N ASN A 15 -24.07 -5.46 -29.50
CA ASN A 15 -24.70 -5.82 -30.77
C ASN A 15 -26.02 -6.55 -30.51
N ALA A 16 -27.03 -6.29 -31.33
CA ALA A 16 -28.33 -6.94 -31.22
C ALA A 16 -29.04 -6.94 -32.58
N SER A 17 -29.75 -8.03 -32.88
CA SER A 17 -30.50 -8.22 -34.12
C SER A 17 -31.98 -8.43 -33.83
N ALA A 18 -32.83 -7.82 -34.64
CA ALA A 18 -34.28 -7.99 -34.50
C ALA A 18 -34.70 -9.37 -35.01
N TYR A 19 -35.63 -10.02 -34.31
CA TYR A 19 -36.18 -11.31 -34.75
C TYR A 19 -37.06 -11.16 -36.01
N LEU A 20 -37.78 -10.05 -36.11
CA LEU A 20 -38.56 -9.66 -37.30
C LEU A 20 -37.98 -8.36 -37.87
N SER A 21 -37.97 -8.24 -39.20
CA SER A 21 -37.46 -7.05 -39.89
C SER A 21 -38.26 -5.77 -39.60
N SER A 22 -39.52 -5.91 -39.17
CA SER A 22 -40.39 -4.80 -38.75
C SER A 22 -40.15 -4.30 -37.33
N CYS A 23 -39.27 -4.95 -36.56
CA CYS A 23 -38.88 -4.51 -35.22
C CYS A 23 -37.62 -3.64 -35.27
N SER A 24 -37.59 -2.57 -34.48
CA SER A 24 -36.40 -1.73 -34.30
C SER A 24 -35.74 -2.01 -32.94
N ILE A 25 -34.42 -1.88 -32.88
CA ILE A 25 -33.64 -2.06 -31.63
C ILE A 25 -32.95 -0.76 -31.25
N LYS A 26 -33.20 -0.32 -30.01
CA LYS A 26 -32.51 0.79 -29.33
C LYS A 26 -31.56 0.25 -28.26
N GLY A 27 -30.48 0.98 -27.96
CA GLY A 27 -29.46 0.56 -26.99
C GLY A 27 -28.32 -0.27 -27.57
N ARG A 28 -28.11 -0.20 -28.89
CA ARG A 28 -26.86 -0.68 -29.51
C ARG A 28 -25.80 0.41 -29.40
N GLY A 29 -24.54 0.00 -29.26
CA GLY A 29 -23.42 0.94 -29.20
C GLY A 29 -22.31 0.47 -28.28
N VAL A 30 -21.37 1.37 -28.04
CA VAL A 30 -20.26 1.17 -27.10
C VAL A 30 -20.63 1.82 -25.77
N TYR A 31 -20.44 1.08 -24.69
CA TYR A 31 -20.68 1.52 -23.32
C TYR A 31 -19.37 1.46 -22.55
N ASN A 32 -19.01 2.53 -21.84
CA ASN A 32 -17.91 2.49 -20.89
C ASN A 32 -18.34 1.68 -19.65
N LEU A 33 -17.40 0.93 -19.08
CA LEU A 33 -17.63 0.08 -17.92
C LEU A 33 -16.98 0.67 -16.67
N GLU A 34 -17.75 0.80 -15.61
CA GLU A 34 -17.22 1.00 -14.26
C GLU A 34 -16.79 -0.35 -13.65
N HIS A 35 -15.94 -0.35 -12.63
CA HIS A 35 -15.68 -1.58 -11.85
C HIS A 35 -16.95 -2.07 -11.14
N GLY A 36 -17.10 -3.39 -11.06
CA GLY A 36 -18.31 -4.01 -10.53
C GLY A 36 -19.42 -4.17 -11.57
N GLU A 37 -20.67 -4.08 -11.12
CA GLU A 37 -21.84 -4.43 -11.92
C GLU A 37 -22.35 -3.26 -12.77
N ASN A 38 -22.34 -3.42 -14.10
CA ASN A 38 -22.87 -2.47 -15.06
C ASN A 38 -24.14 -3.06 -15.69
N THR A 39 -25.27 -2.36 -15.57
CA THR A 39 -26.54 -2.77 -16.19
C THR A 39 -26.82 -1.96 -17.44
N ILE A 40 -26.81 -2.61 -18.60
CA ILE A 40 -27.11 -2.00 -19.90
C ILE A 40 -28.51 -2.41 -20.35
N LYS A 41 -29.33 -1.43 -20.68
CA LYS A 41 -30.70 -1.62 -21.16
C LYS A 41 -30.77 -1.58 -22.69
N VAL A 42 -31.30 -2.63 -23.29
CA VAL A 42 -31.59 -2.74 -24.73
C VAL A 42 -33.09 -2.86 -24.93
N GLN A 43 -33.65 -2.12 -25.87
CA GLN A 43 -35.10 -2.11 -26.11
C GLN A 43 -35.42 -2.58 -27.53
N ALA A 44 -36.29 -3.58 -27.63
CA ALA A 44 -36.90 -3.97 -28.90
C ALA A 44 -38.27 -3.30 -29.01
N VAL A 45 -38.51 -2.59 -30.11
CA VAL A 45 -39.77 -1.88 -30.39
C VAL A 45 -40.44 -2.53 -31.59
N SER A 46 -41.67 -3.00 -31.42
CA SER A 46 -42.47 -3.58 -32.50
C SER A 46 -42.95 -2.50 -33.49
N GLU A 47 -43.42 -2.92 -34.66
CA GLU A 47 -44.03 -2.02 -35.65
C GLU A 47 -45.23 -1.23 -35.08
N ARG A 48 -45.95 -1.82 -34.12
CA ARG A 48 -47.09 -1.19 -33.44
C ARG A 48 -46.70 -0.33 -32.24
N GLY A 49 -45.40 -0.23 -31.94
CA GLY A 49 -44.86 0.59 -30.85
C GLY A 49 -44.70 -0.12 -29.51
N ASP A 50 -45.00 -1.42 -29.42
CA ASP A 50 -44.81 -2.18 -28.18
C ASP A 50 -43.32 -2.29 -27.85
N VAL A 51 -42.94 -1.96 -26.62
CA VAL A 51 -41.55 -1.97 -26.16
C VAL A 51 -41.31 -3.17 -25.26
N ARG A 52 -40.27 -3.95 -25.57
CA ARG A 52 -39.75 -4.99 -24.69
C ARG A 52 -38.32 -4.66 -24.29
N ASP A 53 -38.10 -4.60 -22.98
CA ASP A 53 -36.80 -4.30 -22.39
C ASP A 53 -36.00 -5.58 -22.12
N TYR A 54 -34.72 -5.53 -22.44
CA TYR A 54 -33.72 -6.54 -22.17
C TYR A 54 -32.58 -5.93 -21.37
N TYR A 55 -32.14 -6.62 -20.33
CA TYR A 55 -31.05 -6.19 -19.47
C TYR A 55 -29.81 -7.08 -19.67
N LEU A 56 -28.69 -6.45 -19.94
CA LEU A 56 -27.36 -7.06 -19.94
C LEU A 56 -26.62 -6.60 -18.69
N THR A 57 -26.17 -7.55 -17.89
CA THR A 57 -25.35 -7.33 -16.71
C THR A 57 -23.91 -7.64 -17.08
N VAL A 58 -23.05 -6.62 -17.09
CA VAL A 58 -21.61 -6.76 -17.34
C VAL A 58 -20.87 -6.50 -16.04
N THR A 59 -20.21 -7.53 -15.52
CA THR A 59 -19.41 -7.42 -14.29
C THR A 59 -17.94 -7.25 -14.66
N ARG A 60 -17.38 -6.05 -14.47
CA ARG A 60 -15.95 -5.79 -14.63
C ARG A 60 -15.24 -6.10 -13.31
N SER A 61 -14.23 -6.98 -13.34
CA SER A 61 -13.43 -7.30 -12.14
C SER A 61 -12.74 -6.05 -11.57
N GLY A 62 -12.68 -5.94 -10.25
CA GLY A 62 -12.21 -4.78 -9.47
C GLY A 62 -13.26 -4.33 -8.45
N GLU A 63 -12.89 -3.51 -7.47
CA GLU A 63 -13.82 -3.08 -6.43
C GLU A 63 -14.70 -1.91 -6.90
N PRO A 64 -16.03 -1.93 -6.62
CA PRO A 64 -16.91 -0.82 -6.95
C PRO A 64 -16.45 0.48 -6.28
N GLY A 65 -16.09 1.48 -7.07
CA GLY A 65 -15.60 2.78 -6.58
C GLY A 65 -14.11 3.02 -6.78
N ASP A 66 -13.32 1.99 -7.09
CA ASP A 66 -11.98 2.22 -7.62
C ASP A 66 -12.09 2.80 -9.04
N PRO A 67 -11.39 3.91 -9.35
CA PRO A 67 -11.33 4.39 -10.72
C PRO A 67 -10.73 3.31 -11.63
N ALA A 68 -11.29 3.17 -12.84
CA ALA A 68 -10.77 2.33 -13.92
C ALA A 68 -9.27 2.53 -14.23
N ASP A 69 -8.75 3.69 -13.84
CA ASP A 69 -7.37 4.16 -14.07
C ASP A 69 -6.55 4.33 -12.77
N LYS A 70 -6.97 3.76 -11.62
CA LYS A 70 -6.19 3.87 -10.37
C LYS A 70 -4.87 3.14 -10.57
N PRO A 71 -3.71 3.83 -10.53
CA PRO A 71 -2.43 3.16 -10.65
C PRO A 71 -2.24 2.18 -9.48
N GLU A 72 -1.53 1.08 -9.73
CA GLU A 72 -1.16 0.14 -8.67
C GLU A 72 -0.44 0.89 -7.54
N ALA A 73 -0.92 0.71 -6.31
CA ALA A 73 -0.28 1.29 -5.14
C ALA A 73 1.06 0.58 -4.91
N ASN A 74 2.14 1.27 -5.21
CA ASN A 74 3.48 0.84 -4.85
C ASN A 74 4.33 2.05 -4.48
N MET A 75 5.47 1.80 -3.88
CA MET A 75 6.44 2.83 -3.54
C MET A 75 7.81 2.36 -3.99
N THR A 76 8.63 3.27 -4.48
CA THR A 76 10.01 2.96 -4.89
C THR A 76 10.97 4.00 -4.34
N SER A 77 12.24 3.65 -4.22
CA SER A 77 13.29 4.59 -3.85
C SER A 77 14.60 4.21 -4.53
N ASN A 78 15.49 5.19 -4.69
CA ASN A 78 16.86 4.97 -5.12
C ASN A 78 17.85 4.89 -3.94
N THR A 79 17.41 5.30 -2.75
CA THR A 79 18.26 5.46 -1.56
C THR A 79 17.79 4.63 -0.37
N LEU A 80 16.48 4.35 -0.30
CA LEU A 80 15.87 3.48 0.69
C LEU A 80 15.56 2.12 0.08
N ASN A 81 15.50 1.09 0.91
CA ASN A 81 15.03 -0.23 0.51
C ASN A 81 13.52 -0.27 0.72
N VAL A 82 12.76 -0.57 -0.34
CA VAL A 82 11.29 -0.60 -0.29
C VAL A 82 10.83 -1.99 -0.68
N GLU A 83 10.47 -2.80 0.32
CA GLU A 83 10.02 -4.18 0.15
C GLU A 83 8.81 -4.41 1.04
N SER A 84 7.62 -4.50 0.43
CA SER A 84 6.38 -4.63 1.19
C SER A 84 6.45 -5.79 2.20
N PRO A 85 6.16 -5.55 3.49
CA PRO A 85 5.49 -4.37 4.06
C PRO A 85 6.44 -3.32 4.68
N TYR A 86 7.73 -3.34 4.37
CA TYR A 86 8.76 -2.55 5.03
C TYR A 86 9.43 -1.51 4.13
N VAL A 87 9.85 -0.42 4.76
CA VAL A 87 10.85 0.51 4.22
C VAL A 87 12.03 0.51 5.18
N SER A 88 13.22 0.19 4.70
CA SER A 88 14.46 0.15 5.50
C SER A 88 15.56 1.01 4.85
N ASN A 89 16.78 0.93 5.36
CA ASN A 89 17.93 1.77 4.99
C ASN A 89 17.79 3.26 5.35
N ALA A 90 16.91 3.60 6.30
CA ALA A 90 16.71 4.95 6.81
C ALA A 90 17.62 5.26 8.01
N ASP A 91 18.95 5.25 7.82
CA ASP A 91 19.93 5.45 8.90
C ASP A 91 19.74 6.81 9.64
N PRO A 92 19.46 6.78 10.97
CA PRO A 92 19.35 7.99 11.78
C PRO A 92 20.63 8.83 11.85
N LYS A 93 21.82 8.22 11.75
CA LYS A 93 23.10 8.95 11.77
C LYS A 93 23.30 9.83 10.54
N GLU A 94 22.70 9.41 9.42
CA GLU A 94 22.71 10.16 8.17
C GLU A 94 21.49 11.09 8.03
N GLY A 95 20.60 11.12 9.04
CA GLY A 95 19.38 11.92 9.01
C GLY A 95 18.33 11.41 8.01
N LYS A 96 18.40 10.13 7.61
CA LYS A 96 17.51 9.53 6.61
C LYS A 96 16.15 9.13 7.17
N ASN A 97 15.95 9.19 8.48
CA ASN A 97 14.71 8.86 9.17
C ASN A 97 13.84 10.09 9.48
N THR A 98 14.03 11.20 8.78
CA THR A 98 13.14 12.36 8.91
C THR A 98 11.96 12.25 7.96
N VAL A 99 10.81 12.80 8.35
CA VAL A 99 9.63 12.86 7.47
C VAL A 99 9.95 13.56 6.15
N GLU A 100 10.79 14.59 6.21
CA GLU A 100 11.28 15.34 5.06
C GLU A 100 12.11 14.45 4.12
N TYR A 101 13.10 13.74 4.65
CA TYR A 101 13.94 12.85 3.84
C TYR A 101 13.10 11.74 3.19
N LEU A 102 12.19 11.13 3.96
CA LEU A 102 11.29 10.10 3.45
C LEU A 102 10.40 10.65 2.32
N ALA A 103 9.80 11.83 2.50
CA ALA A 103 8.96 12.46 1.47
C ALA A 103 9.74 12.82 0.20
N GLU A 104 11.01 13.20 0.31
CA GLU A 104 11.87 13.54 -0.83
C GLU A 104 12.39 12.30 -1.59
N ASN A 105 12.62 11.19 -0.87
CA ASN A 105 13.31 10.01 -1.42
C ASN A 105 12.39 8.83 -1.74
N LEU A 106 11.13 8.87 -1.30
CA LEU A 106 10.12 7.90 -1.66
C LEU A 106 9.34 8.41 -2.87
N LYS A 107 9.39 7.65 -3.96
CA LYS A 107 8.67 7.93 -5.20
C LYS A 107 7.33 7.22 -5.18
N LEU A 108 6.27 8.00 -5.40
CA LEU A 108 4.90 7.52 -5.44
C LEU A 108 4.36 7.53 -6.88
N PRO A 109 3.45 6.61 -7.22
CA PRO A 109 2.67 6.66 -8.46
C PRO A 109 1.82 7.93 -8.53
N GLU A 110 1.41 8.29 -9.74
CA GLU A 110 0.60 9.48 -9.97
C GLU A 110 -0.73 9.43 -9.16
N GLY A 111 -1.07 10.56 -8.54
CA GLY A 111 -2.30 10.70 -7.76
C GLY A 111 -2.24 10.14 -6.33
N TYR A 112 -1.14 9.50 -5.94
CA TYR A 112 -0.93 9.08 -4.56
C TYR A 112 -0.26 10.16 -3.71
N ARG A 113 -0.65 10.21 -2.43
CA ARG A 113 0.01 10.99 -1.38
C ARG A 113 0.49 10.06 -0.28
N LEU A 114 1.65 10.40 0.30
CA LEU A 114 2.20 9.73 1.47
C LEU A 114 1.67 10.40 2.74
N VAL A 115 1.24 9.59 3.71
CA VAL A 115 0.98 10.03 5.07
C VAL A 115 1.84 9.21 6.02
N VAL A 116 2.65 9.92 6.81
CA VAL A 116 3.44 9.30 7.88
C VAL A 116 2.69 9.42 9.19
N SER A 117 2.55 8.31 9.92
CA SER A 117 1.87 8.28 11.22
C SER A 117 2.69 7.52 12.26
N VAL A 118 2.73 8.06 13.47
CA VAL A 118 3.36 7.43 14.65
C VAL A 118 2.29 7.32 15.73
N ASP A 119 2.13 6.15 16.33
CA ASP A 119 1.09 5.86 17.33
C ASP A 119 -0.33 6.30 16.91
N GLY A 120 -0.64 6.12 15.62
CA GLY A 120 -1.94 6.48 15.05
C GLY A 120 -2.15 7.98 14.82
N LYS A 121 -1.15 8.82 15.04
CA LYS A 121 -1.19 10.27 14.78
C LYS A 121 -0.35 10.61 13.56
N THR A 122 -0.91 11.41 12.66
CA THR A 122 -0.17 11.94 11.52
C THR A 122 0.95 12.87 11.98
N VAL A 123 2.14 12.69 11.41
CA VAL A 123 3.32 13.51 11.66
C VAL A 123 3.77 14.10 10.33
N THR A 124 4.03 15.41 10.30
CA THR A 124 4.37 16.15 9.08
C THR A 124 5.81 16.63 9.03
N SER A 125 6.59 16.40 10.10
CA SER A 125 7.98 16.87 10.21
C SER A 125 8.71 16.14 11.34
N GLY A 126 10.05 16.13 11.26
CA GLY A 126 10.90 15.62 12.34
C GLY A 126 11.31 14.16 12.16
N ILE A 127 11.98 13.61 13.17
CA ILE A 127 12.45 12.22 13.14
C ILE A 127 11.30 11.24 13.39
N VAL A 128 11.39 10.08 12.75
CA VAL A 128 10.50 8.94 12.97
C VAL A 128 11.33 7.68 13.18
N GLY A 129 10.81 6.75 13.97
CA GLY A 129 11.49 5.51 14.31
C GLY A 129 10.86 4.26 13.71
N THR A 130 11.43 3.12 14.07
CA THR A 130 10.85 1.81 13.75
C THR A 130 9.38 1.76 14.15
N GLY A 131 8.52 1.25 13.26
CA GLY A 131 7.09 1.17 13.49
C GLY A 131 6.29 2.38 13.01
N ALA A 132 6.96 3.46 12.58
CA ALA A 132 6.28 4.54 11.88
C ALA A 132 5.56 4.00 10.64
N LYS A 133 4.27 4.32 10.53
CA LYS A 133 3.39 3.85 9.46
C LYS A 133 3.47 4.80 8.27
N LEU A 134 3.74 4.26 7.09
CA LEU A 134 3.87 4.96 5.82
C LEU A 134 2.71 4.55 4.92
N SER A 135 1.64 5.34 4.92
CA SER A 135 0.38 5.01 4.25
C SER A 135 0.23 5.75 2.93
N LEU A 136 -0.08 5.02 1.86
CA LEU A 136 -0.46 5.58 0.56
C LEU A 136 -1.96 5.82 0.51
N PHE A 137 -2.35 7.03 0.14
CA PHE A 137 -3.73 7.39 -0.14
C PHE A 137 -3.86 7.85 -1.57
N TYR A 138 -4.88 7.37 -2.29
CA TYR A 138 -5.17 7.84 -3.63
C TYR A 138 -6.10 9.05 -3.57
N LYS A 139 -5.66 10.19 -4.10
CA LYS A 139 -6.40 11.46 -4.09
C LYS A 139 -6.93 11.81 -2.67
N GLU A 140 -8.23 12.09 -2.56
CA GLU A 140 -8.91 12.49 -1.34
C GLU A 140 -9.57 11.31 -0.60
N GLU A 141 -9.19 10.06 -0.92
CA GLU A 141 -9.66 8.90 -0.16
C GLU A 141 -9.26 9.02 1.32
N THR A 142 -10.17 8.58 2.20
CA THR A 142 -9.98 8.60 3.65
C THR A 142 -9.37 7.32 4.19
N GLU A 143 -9.33 6.26 3.39
CA GLU A 143 -8.73 4.97 3.73
C GLU A 143 -7.44 4.79 2.92
N SER A 144 -6.44 4.17 3.56
CA SER A 144 -5.14 3.91 2.92
C SER A 144 -5.26 2.76 1.94
N THR A 145 -4.73 2.93 0.74
CA THR A 145 -4.68 1.89 -0.30
C THR A 145 -3.60 0.84 -0.01
N LEU A 146 -2.46 1.27 0.54
CA LEU A 146 -1.36 0.39 0.92
C LEU A 146 -0.56 0.98 2.07
N ASP A 147 -0.12 0.12 2.98
CA ASP A 147 0.64 0.50 4.17
C ASP A 147 2.02 -0.16 4.17
N TYR A 148 3.04 0.65 4.47
CA TYR A 148 4.38 0.20 4.82
C TYR A 148 4.70 0.59 6.27
N TYR A 149 5.72 -0.06 6.82
CA TYR A 149 6.27 0.24 8.14
C TYR A 149 7.76 0.53 8.03
N LEU A 150 8.18 1.62 8.66
CA LEU A 150 9.59 1.95 8.76
C LEU A 150 10.29 0.92 9.65
N LEU A 151 11.37 0.34 9.14
CA LEU A 151 12.25 -0.60 9.85
C LEU A 151 13.64 0.02 9.93
N ILE A 152 14.06 0.38 11.15
CA ILE A 152 15.41 0.86 11.43
C ILE A 152 16.08 -0.16 12.35
N TYR A 153 17.10 -0.84 11.84
CA TYR A 153 17.82 -1.84 12.61
C TYR A 153 18.52 -1.18 13.80
N GLY A 154 18.23 -1.69 14.99
CA GLY A 154 18.77 -1.18 16.25
C GLY A 154 17.96 -0.06 16.91
N ASP A 155 16.97 0.53 16.23
CA ASP A 155 15.95 1.38 16.87
C ASP A 155 14.78 0.47 17.24
N VAL A 156 14.88 -0.15 18.41
CA VAL A 156 13.94 -1.14 18.91
C VAL A 156 12.82 -0.47 19.69
N SER A 157 13.11 0.69 20.27
CA SER A 157 12.13 1.50 21.00
C SER A 157 11.16 2.24 20.06
N GLY A 158 11.53 2.43 18.79
CA GLY A 158 10.75 3.14 17.79
C GLY A 158 10.82 4.66 17.94
N ASP A 159 11.81 5.17 18.69
CA ASP A 159 11.96 6.60 18.97
C ASP A 159 12.76 7.36 17.89
N GLY A 160 13.28 6.64 16.90
CA GLY A 160 14.07 7.18 15.80
C GLY A 160 15.54 7.43 16.14
N LEU A 161 16.01 6.99 17.32
CA LEU A 161 17.37 7.20 17.78
C LEU A 161 17.99 5.89 18.28
N ILE A 162 19.05 5.41 17.64
CA ILE A 162 19.75 4.21 18.11
C ILE A 162 20.62 4.56 19.33
N ASN A 163 20.15 4.19 20.53
CA ASN A 163 20.74 4.56 21.80
C ASN A 163 20.57 3.47 22.90
N SER A 164 20.91 3.81 24.16
CA SER A 164 20.85 2.86 25.27
C SER A 164 19.44 2.33 25.59
N HIS A 165 18.39 3.04 25.18
CA HIS A 165 17.00 2.59 25.30
C HIS A 165 16.74 1.33 24.48
N ASP A 166 17.30 1.25 23.26
CA ASP A 166 17.14 0.08 22.39
C ASP A 166 17.87 -1.13 22.94
N THR A 167 19.08 -0.90 23.45
CA THR A 167 19.88 -1.93 24.11
C THR A 167 19.11 -2.54 25.29
N MET A 168 18.41 -1.70 26.07
CA MET A 168 17.54 -2.14 27.16
C MET A 168 16.29 -2.88 26.67
N ALA A 169 15.69 -2.47 25.55
CA ALA A 169 14.54 -3.14 24.96
C ALA A 169 14.89 -4.58 24.50
N VAL A 170 16.04 -4.76 23.85
CA VAL A 170 16.56 -6.10 23.50
C VAL A 170 16.80 -6.93 24.78
N TYR A 171 17.44 -6.35 25.79
CA TYR A 171 17.72 -7.06 27.04
C TYR A 171 16.45 -7.53 27.76
N ARG A 172 15.41 -6.69 27.82
CA ARG A 172 14.10 -7.06 28.38
C ARG A 172 13.46 -8.22 27.62
N GLN A 173 13.60 -8.24 26.29
CA GLN A 173 13.12 -9.34 25.47
C GLN A 173 13.88 -10.64 25.76
N ILE A 174 15.21 -10.58 25.87
CA ILE A 174 16.05 -11.75 26.20
C ILE A 174 15.65 -12.34 27.57
N LEU A 175 15.31 -11.48 28.53
CA LEU A 175 14.83 -11.90 29.85
C LEU A 175 13.37 -12.36 29.86
N GLY A 176 12.65 -12.30 28.74
CA GLY A 176 11.23 -12.66 28.64
C GLY A 176 10.29 -11.70 29.38
N ILE A 177 10.73 -10.46 29.62
CA ILE A 177 9.94 -9.43 30.33
C ILE A 177 8.96 -8.75 29.37
N THR A 178 9.32 -8.64 28.09
CA THR A 178 8.49 -8.07 27.03
C THR A 178 8.15 -9.14 25.99
N ASN A 179 7.18 -8.84 25.13
CA ASN A 179 6.86 -9.68 23.97
C ASN A 179 6.71 -8.77 22.73
N PRO A 180 7.82 -8.48 22.04
CA PRO A 180 7.86 -7.55 20.93
C PRO A 180 7.11 -8.09 19.71
N SER A 181 6.64 -7.15 18.89
CA SER A 181 6.01 -7.45 17.60
C SER A 181 7.00 -8.10 16.62
N SER A 182 6.50 -8.65 15.51
CA SER A 182 7.37 -9.22 14.48
C SER A 182 8.32 -8.17 13.87
N LEU A 183 7.85 -6.94 13.67
CA LEU A 183 8.66 -5.82 13.19
C LEU A 183 9.75 -5.46 14.19
N GLU A 184 9.41 -5.35 15.47
CA GLU A 184 10.39 -5.05 16.52
C GLU A 184 11.45 -6.14 16.61
N LYS A 185 11.09 -7.43 16.46
CA LYS A 185 12.08 -8.52 16.42
C LYS A 185 13.04 -8.41 15.24
N LEU A 186 12.57 -7.94 14.07
CA LEU A 186 13.44 -7.65 12.93
C LEU A 186 14.40 -6.50 13.26
N ALA A 187 13.91 -5.42 13.86
CA ALA A 187 14.76 -4.30 14.29
C ALA A 187 15.77 -4.70 15.38
N MET A 188 15.43 -5.70 16.22
CA MET A 188 16.32 -6.25 17.23
C MET A 188 17.43 -7.12 16.64
N ASP A 189 17.18 -7.87 15.57
CA ASP A 189 18.16 -8.75 14.92
C ASP A 189 19.11 -7.95 14.01
N VAL A 190 19.93 -7.10 14.63
CA VAL A 190 20.89 -6.24 13.92
C VAL A 190 22.05 -7.02 13.32
N THR A 191 22.24 -8.28 13.75
CA THR A 191 23.27 -9.17 13.21
C THR A 191 22.79 -9.95 11.98
N GLY A 192 21.48 -10.00 11.73
CA GLY A 192 20.88 -10.70 10.60
C GLY A 192 20.98 -12.23 10.72
N ASP A 193 21.16 -12.76 11.93
CA ASP A 193 21.37 -14.20 12.16
C ASP A 193 20.08 -14.98 12.42
N GLY A 194 18.94 -14.29 12.43
CA GLY A 194 17.60 -14.81 12.69
C GLY A 194 17.29 -15.00 14.18
N LYS A 195 18.14 -14.55 15.10
CA LYS A 195 18.01 -14.79 16.55
C LYS A 195 18.33 -13.55 17.38
N VAL A 196 17.30 -13.01 18.02
CA VAL A 196 17.47 -11.94 19.01
C VAL A 196 18.17 -12.46 20.28
N ASN A 197 19.41 -12.03 20.51
CA ASN A 197 20.23 -12.43 21.66
C ASN A 197 21.29 -11.37 22.07
N SER A 198 22.24 -11.75 22.93
CA SER A 198 23.28 -10.84 23.43
C SER A 198 24.23 -10.32 22.34
N HIS A 199 24.36 -11.02 21.21
CA HIS A 199 25.14 -10.57 20.06
C HIS A 199 24.55 -9.29 19.46
N ASP A 200 23.22 -9.20 19.31
CA ASP A 200 22.54 -8.00 18.83
C ASP A 200 22.70 -6.82 19.80
N THR A 201 22.55 -7.11 21.09
CA THR A 201 22.75 -6.11 22.15
C THR A 201 24.16 -5.52 22.06
N MET A 202 25.18 -6.36 21.84
CA MET A 202 26.56 -5.92 21.67
C MET A 202 26.78 -5.14 20.36
N ALA A 203 26.11 -5.51 19.27
CA ALA A 203 26.18 -4.80 18.00
C ALA A 203 25.57 -3.39 18.11
N ILE A 204 24.39 -3.25 18.74
CA ILE A 204 23.79 -1.94 19.06
C ILE A 204 24.75 -1.10 19.91
N TYR A 205 25.33 -1.70 20.96
CA TYR A 205 26.27 -1.01 21.83
C TYR A 205 27.52 -0.51 21.08
N ARG A 206 28.08 -1.33 20.18
CA ARG A 206 29.21 -0.92 19.32
C ARG A 206 28.84 0.20 18.36
N ASN A 207 27.61 0.22 17.86
CA ASN A 207 27.10 1.31 17.03
C ASN A 207 26.99 2.62 17.81
N ILE A 208 26.47 2.57 19.03
CA ILE A 208 26.39 3.74 19.93
C ILE A 208 27.79 4.29 20.21
N LEU A 209 28.78 3.41 20.41
CA LEU A 209 30.18 3.80 20.62
C LEU A 209 30.92 4.22 19.33
N GLY A 210 30.31 4.08 18.16
CA GLY A 210 30.94 4.37 16.87
C GLY A 210 32.06 3.39 16.47
N VAL A 211 32.12 2.21 17.09
CA VAL A 211 33.14 1.18 16.81
C VAL A 211 32.79 0.36 15.58
N THR A 212 31.50 0.05 15.41
CA THR A 212 30.98 -0.69 14.25
C THR A 212 29.58 -0.17 13.99
N LEU A 213 29.31 0.29 12.76
CA LEU A 213 27.98 0.77 12.38
C LEU A 213 27.06 -0.42 12.09
N ILE A 214 25.77 -0.27 12.41
CA ILE A 214 24.76 -1.24 12.00
C ILE A 214 24.50 -1.03 10.50
N ASP A 215 24.55 -2.11 9.73
CA ASP A 215 24.11 -2.09 8.34
C ASP A 215 22.58 -1.97 8.30
N GLN A 216 22.08 -0.88 7.72
CA GLN A 216 20.65 -0.61 7.57
C GLN A 216 20.06 -1.17 6.27
N SER A 217 20.90 -1.74 5.40
CA SER A 217 20.54 -2.21 4.05
C SER A 217 20.35 -3.72 3.91
N GLN A 218 20.36 -4.44 5.05
CA GLN A 218 20.24 -5.91 5.13
C GLN A 218 18.98 -6.46 4.48
#